data_AF-A0A7Y4QAW0-F1
#
_entry.id   AF-A0A7Y4QAW0-F1
#
_cell.length_a   1.000
_cell.length_b   1.000
_cell.length_c   1.000
_cell.angle_alpha   90.00
_cell.angle_beta   90.00
_cell.angle_gamma   90.00
#
_symmetry.space_group_name_H-M   'P 1'
#
loop_
_entity.id
_entity.type
_entity.pdbx_description
1 polymer ?
#
loop_
_entity_poly.entity_id
_entity_poly.type
_entity_poly.pdbx_seq_one_letter_code
_entity_poly.pdbx_strand_id
1 'polypeptide(L)'
;MKKYFLVCLILSTIDCCVFAQSGKSYVFVFLHTRSDKAELPKEEVDKIMSGHMANINKMAKEGKLLAAGPFEGGGGIFIFNTTSVDEVTEWMKADPGIQANRWKLEKLLYTPRTGSVCAVKEPYEMTMYSFVRFLPNIAKFNVQMAPETFGKHDDYLKEIKKTGNVIEEGTFGDSEGGILIMKGKVQPEVIENDPAVREGLLEIWVKELYVAKGSFCEK
;
A
#
# COMPACT_ATOMS: atom_id res chain seq x y z
N MET A 1 -14.02 -67.53 23.06
CA MET A 1 -14.60 -66.26 23.53
C MET A 1 -13.46 -65.26 23.79
N LYS A 2 -13.11 -64.42 22.81
CA LYS A 2 -12.14 -63.32 23.00
C LYS A 2 -12.63 -62.08 22.26
N LYS A 3 -12.51 -60.96 22.97
CA LYS A 3 -13.20 -59.67 22.83
C LYS A 3 -12.74 -58.90 21.58
N TYR A 4 -13.69 -58.25 20.90
CA TYR A 4 -13.43 -57.20 19.92
C TYR A 4 -12.97 -55.94 20.67
N PHE A 5 -11.83 -55.37 20.28
CA PHE A 5 -11.36 -54.07 20.77
C PHE A 5 -11.70 -53.02 19.71
N LEU A 6 -12.65 -52.15 20.02
CA LEU A 6 -13.03 -50.99 19.23
C LEU A 6 -11.93 -49.93 19.39
N VAL A 7 -11.15 -49.69 18.34
CA VAL A 7 -10.20 -48.56 18.30
C VAL A 7 -10.96 -47.34 17.78
N CYS A 8 -11.33 -46.44 18.69
CA CYS A 8 -11.79 -45.10 18.34
C CYS A 8 -10.60 -44.29 17.81
N LEU A 9 -10.60 -44.02 16.51
CA LEU A 9 -9.69 -43.08 15.86
C LEU A 9 -10.15 -41.66 16.22
N ILE A 10 -9.47 -41.02 17.17
CA ILE A 10 -9.69 -39.61 17.49
C ILE A 10 -8.95 -38.80 16.41
N LEU A 11 -9.68 -38.30 15.41
CA LEU A 11 -9.17 -37.24 14.54
C LEU A 11 -9.05 -35.97 15.39
N SER A 12 -7.84 -35.66 15.87
CA SER A 12 -7.53 -34.32 16.36
C SER A 12 -7.49 -33.40 15.15
N THR A 13 -8.54 -32.61 14.95
CA THR A 13 -8.49 -31.43 14.09
C THR A 13 -7.43 -30.50 14.66
N ILE A 14 -6.27 -30.45 14.00
CA ILE A 14 -5.32 -29.36 14.16
C ILE A 14 -6.03 -28.15 13.57
N ASP A 15 -6.75 -27.43 14.42
CA ASP A 15 -7.09 -26.03 14.16
C ASP A 15 -5.77 -25.30 14.03
N CYS A 16 -5.31 -25.18 12.79
CA CYS A 16 -4.26 -24.27 12.43
C CYS A 16 -4.79 -22.88 12.77
N CYS A 17 -4.42 -22.40 13.95
CA CYS A 17 -4.69 -21.05 14.39
C CYS A 17 -4.12 -20.14 13.30
N VAL A 18 -5.01 -19.59 12.47
CA VAL A 18 -4.71 -18.45 11.63
C VAL A 18 -4.27 -17.36 12.60
N PHE A 19 -2.97 -17.06 12.61
CA PHE A 19 -2.45 -15.93 13.35
C PHE A 19 -3.11 -14.67 12.77
N ALA A 20 -4.15 -14.19 13.44
CA ALA A 20 -4.77 -12.92 13.13
C ALA A 20 -3.73 -11.82 13.39
N GLN A 21 -3.16 -11.25 12.33
CA GLN A 21 -2.32 -10.06 12.45
C GLN A 21 -3.20 -8.91 12.97
N SER A 22 -2.96 -8.50 14.22
CA SER A 22 -3.80 -7.58 14.99
C SER A 22 -3.61 -6.10 14.58
N GLY A 23 -3.89 -5.77 13.32
CA GLY A 23 -3.82 -4.41 12.79
C GLY A 23 -5.05 -4.08 11.96
N LYS A 24 -5.44 -2.79 11.91
CA LYS A 24 -6.49 -2.34 10.99
C LYS A 24 -5.94 -2.36 9.57
N SER A 25 -6.61 -3.06 8.66
CA SER A 25 -6.26 -3.11 7.24
C SER A 25 -7.15 -2.19 6.40
N TYR A 26 -6.65 -1.87 5.22
CA TYR A 26 -7.24 -0.94 4.25
C TYR A 26 -7.10 -1.51 2.83
N VAL A 27 -7.74 -0.88 1.85
CA VAL A 27 -7.43 -1.12 0.45
C VAL A 27 -6.62 0.05 -0.08
N PHE A 28 -5.41 -0.23 -0.51
CA PHE A 28 -4.50 0.71 -1.14
C PHE A 28 -4.60 0.54 -2.65
N VAL A 29 -4.70 1.66 -3.36
CA VAL A 29 -4.80 1.67 -4.82
C VAL A 29 -3.70 2.53 -5.40
N PHE A 30 -2.88 1.96 -6.28
CA PHE A 30 -1.98 2.72 -7.13
C PHE A 30 -2.68 3.07 -8.43
N LEU A 31 -2.55 4.32 -8.83
CA LEU A 31 -2.99 4.84 -10.11
C LEU A 31 -1.75 5.02 -10.99
N HIS A 32 -1.41 4.00 -11.78
CA HIS A 32 -0.26 4.05 -12.68
C HIS A 32 -0.64 4.77 -13.97
N THR A 33 0.04 5.87 -14.29
CA THR A 33 -0.26 6.60 -15.54
C THR A 33 -0.04 5.70 -16.74
N ARG A 34 -1.04 5.63 -17.62
CA ARG A 34 -0.94 4.88 -18.86
C ARG A 34 -0.14 5.65 -19.91
N SER A 35 0.82 4.98 -20.52
CA SER A 35 1.56 5.50 -21.68
C SER A 35 0.73 5.48 -22.96
N ASP A 36 -0.30 4.62 -23.02
CA ASP A 36 -1.19 4.41 -24.17
C ASP A 36 -2.57 5.09 -23.98
N LYS A 37 -2.68 6.02 -23.02
CA LYS A 37 -3.92 6.79 -22.83
C LYS A 37 -4.21 7.63 -24.07
N ALA A 38 -5.49 7.77 -24.42
CA ALA A 38 -5.90 8.62 -25.53
C ALA A 38 -5.37 10.06 -25.36
N GLU A 39 -4.87 10.63 -26.45
CA GLU A 39 -4.58 12.05 -26.53
C GLU A 39 -5.90 12.79 -26.71
N LEU A 40 -6.21 13.69 -25.78
CA LEU A 40 -7.44 14.45 -25.76
C LEU A 40 -7.10 15.95 -25.74
N PRO A 41 -7.96 16.82 -26.28
CA PRO A 41 -7.82 18.26 -26.12
C PRO A 41 -7.70 18.66 -24.65
N LYS A 42 -6.94 19.72 -24.37
CA LYS A 42 -6.71 20.20 -23.00
C LYS A 42 -8.01 20.43 -22.23
N GLU A 43 -9.03 21.00 -22.88
CA GLU A 43 -10.33 21.26 -22.25
C GLU A 43 -11.03 19.97 -21.78
N GLU A 44 -10.96 18.90 -22.57
CA GLU A 44 -11.50 17.59 -22.16
C GLU A 44 -10.71 17.00 -21.00
N VAL A 45 -9.37 17.10 -21.04
CA VAL A 45 -8.52 16.63 -19.93
C VAL A 45 -8.86 17.39 -18.65
N ASP A 46 -8.99 18.72 -18.71
CA ASP A 46 -9.30 19.56 -17.56
C ASP A 46 -10.68 19.22 -16.97
N LYS A 47 -11.67 18.92 -17.83
CA LYS A 47 -13.01 18.46 -17.41
C LYS A 47 -12.94 17.10 -16.71
N ILE A 48 -12.20 16.15 -17.28
CA ILE A 48 -12.01 14.82 -16.69
C ILE A 48 -11.34 14.93 -15.31
N MET A 49 -10.26 15.71 -15.21
CA MET A 49 -9.54 15.89 -13.95
C MET A 49 -10.34 16.66 -12.91
N SER A 50 -11.16 17.63 -13.31
CA SER A 50 -12.10 18.30 -12.40
C SER A 50 -13.13 17.32 -11.83
N GLY A 51 -13.66 16.43 -12.68
CA GLY A 51 -14.58 15.37 -12.25
C GLY A 51 -13.90 14.33 -11.34
N HIS A 52 -12.65 13.97 -11.61
CA HIS A 52 -11.82 13.13 -10.74
C HIS A 52 -11.68 13.74 -9.33
N MET A 53 -11.33 15.03 -9.24
CA MET A 53 -11.22 15.73 -7.96
C MET A 53 -12.57 15.82 -7.23
N ALA A 54 -13.67 16.05 -7.95
CA ALA A 54 -15.01 16.05 -7.37
C ALA A 54 -15.38 14.68 -6.78
N ASN A 55 -15.00 13.58 -7.46
CA ASN A 55 -15.23 12.22 -6.97
C ASN A 55 -14.38 11.91 -5.73
N ILE A 56 -13.11 12.32 -5.70
CA ILE A 56 -12.25 12.23 -4.50
C ILE A 56 -12.92 12.91 -3.30
N ASN A 57 -13.37 14.16 -3.47
CA ASN A 57 -14.02 14.92 -2.41
C ASN A 57 -15.32 14.26 -1.93
N LYS A 58 -16.11 13.70 -2.85
CA LYS A 58 -17.31 12.93 -2.50
C LYS A 58 -16.96 11.70 -1.67
N MET A 59 -16.01 10.87 -2.11
CA MET A 59 -15.61 9.66 -1.39
C MET A 59 -14.99 9.96 -0.02
N ALA A 60 -14.26 11.06 0.10
CA ALA A 60 -13.74 11.54 1.38
C ALA A 60 -14.86 11.95 2.35
N LYS A 61 -15.86 12.73 1.88
CA LYS A 61 -17.04 13.12 2.68
C LYS A 61 -17.88 11.93 3.12
N GLU A 62 -17.97 10.90 2.28
CA GLU A 62 -18.66 9.64 2.59
C GLU A 62 -17.87 8.74 3.55
N GLY A 63 -16.64 9.11 3.93
CA GLY A 63 -15.79 8.32 4.83
C GLY A 63 -15.19 7.06 4.18
N LYS A 64 -15.31 6.95 2.85
CA LYS A 64 -14.80 5.82 2.06
C LYS A 64 -13.31 5.96 1.80
N LEU A 65 -12.86 7.17 1.48
CA LEU A 65 -11.47 7.49 1.13
C LEU A 65 -10.80 8.23 2.28
N LEU A 66 -9.67 7.71 2.76
CA LEU A 66 -8.91 8.29 3.87
C LEU A 66 -7.79 9.20 3.41
N ALA A 67 -7.09 8.79 2.34
CA ALA A 67 -5.98 9.53 1.76
C ALA A 67 -6.01 9.44 0.24
N ALA A 68 -5.65 10.53 -0.41
CA ALA A 68 -5.47 10.62 -1.85
C ALA A 68 -4.38 11.63 -2.17
N GLY A 69 -3.52 11.30 -3.12
CA GLY A 69 -2.41 12.17 -3.48
C GLY A 69 -1.74 11.77 -4.78
N PRO A 70 -1.39 12.73 -5.66
CA PRO A 70 -0.61 12.43 -6.84
C PRO A 70 0.86 12.20 -6.47
N PHE A 71 1.54 11.39 -7.29
CA PHE A 71 3.00 11.35 -7.31
C PHE A 71 3.55 12.44 -8.22
N GLU A 72 4.73 12.96 -7.90
CA GLU A 72 5.50 13.78 -8.83
C GLU A 72 5.85 12.96 -10.09
N GLY A 73 5.63 13.56 -11.26
CA GLY A 73 5.77 12.88 -12.55
C GLY A 73 4.56 12.04 -12.98
N GLY A 74 3.46 12.05 -12.20
CA GLY A 74 2.17 11.50 -12.59
C GLY A 74 1.81 10.19 -11.89
N GLY A 75 0.53 9.84 -11.99
CA GLY A 75 -0.07 8.78 -11.19
C GLY A 75 -0.36 9.26 -9.76
N GLY A 76 -0.66 8.33 -8.87
CA GLY A 76 -0.96 8.65 -7.49
C GLY A 76 -1.45 7.45 -6.69
N ILE A 77 -1.97 7.74 -5.51
CA ILE A 77 -2.53 6.74 -4.60
C ILE A 77 -3.93 7.12 -4.15
N PHE A 78 -4.72 6.08 -3.82
CA PHE A 78 -5.87 6.16 -2.95
C PHE A 78 -5.72 5.15 -1.81
N ILE A 79 -6.21 5.50 -0.61
CA ILE A 79 -6.33 4.56 0.50
C ILE A 79 -7.75 4.60 1.03
N PHE A 80 -8.44 3.47 0.94
CA PHE A 80 -9.85 3.33 1.29
C PHE A 80 -10.04 2.68 2.67
N ASN A 81 -11.08 3.12 3.39
CA ASN A 81 -11.48 2.63 4.70
C ASN A 81 -12.32 1.33 4.61
N THR A 82 -11.82 0.35 3.88
CA THR A 82 -12.41 -0.99 3.75
C THR A 82 -11.31 -2.01 3.55
N THR A 83 -11.61 -3.29 3.77
CA THR A 83 -10.76 -4.42 3.38
C THR A 83 -11.25 -5.12 2.11
N SER A 84 -12.34 -4.62 1.49
CA SER A 84 -12.94 -5.21 0.28
C SER A 84 -12.47 -4.49 -0.98
N VAL A 85 -11.70 -5.21 -1.81
CA VAL A 85 -11.29 -4.73 -3.14
C VAL A 85 -12.49 -4.57 -4.08
N ASP A 86 -13.54 -5.37 -3.90
CA ASP A 86 -14.76 -5.29 -4.71
C ASP A 86 -15.53 -4.00 -4.42
N GLU A 87 -15.66 -3.60 -3.16
CA GLU A 87 -16.28 -2.32 -2.79
C GLU A 87 -15.53 -1.13 -3.40
N VAL A 88 -14.20 -1.14 -3.29
CA VAL A 88 -13.34 -0.11 -3.90
C VAL A 88 -13.52 -0.08 -5.41
N THR A 89 -13.62 -1.24 -6.05
CA THR A 89 -13.88 -1.33 -7.49
C THR A 89 -15.19 -0.66 -7.87
N GLU A 90 -16.27 -0.89 -7.10
CA GLU A 90 -17.55 -0.24 -7.35
C GLU A 90 -17.52 1.27 -7.11
N TRP A 91 -16.91 1.73 -6.02
CA TRP A 91 -16.81 3.17 -5.72
C TRP A 91 -16.03 3.94 -6.79
N MET A 92 -14.97 3.32 -7.31
CA MET A 92 -14.11 3.93 -8.33
C MET A 92 -14.75 4.00 -9.72
N LYS A 93 -15.81 3.24 -10.03
CA LYS A 93 -16.49 3.30 -11.34
C LYS A 93 -17.06 4.67 -11.66
N ALA A 94 -17.35 5.48 -10.64
CA ALA A 94 -17.88 6.83 -10.81
C ALA A 94 -16.81 7.86 -11.20
N ASP A 95 -15.53 7.50 -11.19
CA ASP A 95 -14.43 8.42 -11.45
C ASP A 95 -14.22 8.65 -12.96
N PRO A 96 -14.38 9.89 -13.47
CA PRO A 96 -14.23 10.16 -14.89
C PRO A 96 -12.83 9.85 -15.46
N GLY A 97 -11.77 9.99 -14.66
CA GLY A 97 -10.42 9.67 -15.11
C GLY A 97 -10.18 8.17 -15.20
N ILE A 98 -10.85 7.38 -14.36
CA ILE A 98 -10.84 5.92 -14.46
C ILE A 98 -11.65 5.47 -15.68
N GLN A 99 -12.84 6.04 -15.89
CA GLN A 99 -13.67 5.75 -17.08
C GLN A 99 -12.95 6.09 -18.39
N ALA A 100 -12.20 7.19 -18.40
CA ALA A 100 -11.40 7.62 -19.54
C ALA A 100 -10.07 6.83 -19.68
N ASN A 101 -9.88 5.74 -18.93
CA ASN A 101 -8.68 4.90 -18.97
C ASN A 101 -7.38 5.72 -18.86
N ARG A 102 -7.31 6.68 -17.94
CA ARG A 102 -6.10 7.49 -17.73
C ARG A 102 -5.04 6.72 -16.92
N TRP A 103 -5.45 5.75 -16.12
CA TRP A 103 -4.60 4.96 -15.23
C TRP A 103 -4.84 3.46 -15.32
N LYS A 104 -3.78 2.68 -15.10
CA LYS A 104 -3.86 1.27 -14.74
C LYS A 104 -3.91 1.17 -13.22
N LEU A 105 -4.90 0.46 -12.70
CA LEU A 105 -5.16 0.37 -11.28
C LEU A 105 -4.55 -0.91 -10.71
N GLU A 106 -3.81 -0.77 -9.61
CA GLU A 106 -3.33 -1.89 -8.79
C GLU A 106 -3.97 -1.73 -7.41
N LYS A 107 -4.77 -2.70 -6.99
CA LYS A 107 -5.57 -2.65 -5.76
C LYS A 107 -5.07 -3.75 -4.84
N LEU A 108 -4.61 -3.38 -3.64
CA LEU A 108 -3.97 -4.28 -2.70
C LEU A 108 -4.58 -4.13 -1.32
N LEU A 109 -4.71 -5.24 -0.60
CA LEU A 109 -4.95 -5.18 0.84
C LEU A 109 -3.68 -4.63 1.50
N TYR A 110 -3.84 -3.63 2.35
CA TYR A 110 -2.75 -2.90 2.98
C TYR A 110 -2.87 -2.97 4.50
N THR A 111 -1.78 -3.35 5.16
CA THR A 111 -1.72 -3.43 6.61
C THR A 111 -0.52 -2.63 7.11
N PRO A 112 -0.75 -1.48 7.77
CA PRO A 112 0.29 -0.74 8.46
C PRO A 112 0.96 -1.60 9.54
N ARG A 113 2.29 -1.58 9.57
CA ARG A 113 3.13 -2.13 10.65
C ARG A 113 3.71 -1.01 11.53
N THR A 114 3.73 0.23 11.04
CA THR A 114 4.07 1.45 11.78
C THR A 114 3.25 2.61 11.23
N GLY A 115 2.78 3.47 12.12
CA GLY A 115 1.82 4.51 11.75
C GLY A 115 0.43 3.92 11.52
N SER A 116 -0.41 4.65 10.80
CA SER A 116 -1.69 4.18 10.27
C SER A 116 -2.19 5.20 9.24
N VAL A 117 -3.41 5.02 8.73
CA VAL A 117 -4.02 5.96 7.79
C VAL A 117 -5.19 6.67 8.44
N CYS A 118 -5.15 8.00 8.39
CA CYS A 118 -6.11 8.89 9.04
C CYS A 118 -6.82 9.76 8.00
N ALA A 119 -8.14 9.92 8.15
CA ALA A 119 -8.88 10.93 7.42
C ALA A 119 -8.49 12.32 7.95
N VAL A 120 -8.12 13.22 7.04
CA VAL A 120 -7.80 14.61 7.37
C VAL A 120 -9.03 15.48 7.18
N LYS A 121 -9.38 16.30 8.17
CA LYS A 121 -10.53 17.20 8.12
C LYS A 121 -10.12 18.55 7.52
N GLU A 122 -11.03 19.17 6.78
CA GLU A 122 -10.85 20.53 6.28
C GLU A 122 -10.96 21.57 7.41
N PRO A 123 -10.20 22.70 7.34
CA PRO A 123 -9.16 22.97 6.35
C PRO A 123 -7.89 22.15 6.64
N TYR A 124 -7.17 21.75 5.58
CA TYR A 124 -5.93 20.98 5.69
C TYR A 124 -4.80 21.60 4.86
N GLU A 125 -3.57 21.33 5.29
CA GLU A 125 -2.35 21.66 4.55
C GLU A 125 -1.91 20.45 3.73
N MET A 126 -1.40 20.69 2.54
CA MET A 126 -0.78 19.66 1.74
C MET A 126 0.74 19.65 1.99
N THR A 127 1.35 18.48 1.88
CA THR A 127 2.79 18.30 2.09
C THR A 127 3.36 17.26 1.13
N MET A 128 4.67 17.30 0.96
CA MET A 128 5.43 16.32 0.18
C MET A 128 6.09 15.31 1.11
N TYR A 129 5.93 14.04 0.79
CA TYR A 129 6.62 12.93 1.45
C TYR A 129 7.38 12.09 0.43
N SER A 130 8.56 11.60 0.80
CA SER A 130 9.19 10.54 0.03
C SER A 130 8.42 9.23 0.27
N PHE A 131 8.06 8.58 -0.82
CA PHE A 131 7.32 7.34 -0.88
C PHE A 131 8.22 6.27 -1.49
N VAL A 132 8.45 5.20 -0.75
CA VAL A 132 9.25 4.05 -1.19
C VAL A 132 8.33 2.86 -1.29
N ARG A 133 8.25 2.24 -2.46
CA ARG A 133 7.63 0.93 -2.66
C ARG A 133 8.71 -0.13 -2.76
N PHE A 134 8.56 -1.19 -1.98
CA PHE A 134 9.32 -2.41 -2.12
C PHE A 134 8.53 -3.41 -2.98
N LEU A 135 9.18 -3.94 -4.01
CA LEU A 135 8.63 -4.90 -4.96
C LEU A 135 9.43 -6.20 -4.87
N PRO A 136 8.81 -7.35 -4.56
CA PRO A 136 9.50 -8.62 -4.54
C PRO A 136 10.07 -9.00 -5.91
N ASN A 137 11.34 -9.37 -5.95
CA ASN A 137 11.96 -9.92 -7.15
C ASN A 137 11.80 -11.45 -7.14
N ILE A 138 10.75 -11.93 -7.81
CA ILE A 138 10.39 -13.35 -7.87
C ILE A 138 11.52 -14.18 -8.51
N ALA A 139 12.24 -13.64 -9.49
CA ALA A 139 13.30 -14.37 -10.19
C ALA A 139 14.53 -14.66 -9.32
N LYS A 140 14.78 -13.82 -8.30
CA LYS A 140 15.87 -13.99 -7.34
C LYS A 140 15.41 -14.59 -6.01
N PHE A 141 14.13 -14.92 -5.90
CA PHE A 141 13.55 -15.41 -4.66
C PHE A 141 14.07 -16.81 -4.33
N ASN A 142 15.14 -16.89 -3.54
CA ASN A 142 15.56 -18.14 -2.93
C ASN A 142 14.76 -18.37 -1.65
N VAL A 143 13.74 -19.24 -1.74
CA VAL A 143 12.81 -19.54 -0.63
C VAL A 143 13.52 -19.97 0.65
N GLN A 144 14.72 -20.55 0.57
CA GLN A 144 15.47 -21.00 1.75
C GLN A 144 16.12 -19.85 2.51
N MET A 145 16.63 -18.82 1.81
CA MET A 145 17.30 -17.67 2.43
C MET A 145 16.35 -16.50 2.71
N ALA A 146 15.23 -16.44 1.99
CA ALA A 146 14.25 -15.36 2.10
C ALA A 146 13.86 -15.04 3.56
N PRO A 147 13.55 -16.00 4.45
CA PRO A 147 13.16 -15.67 5.82
C PRO A 147 14.26 -14.93 6.61
N GLU A 148 15.53 -15.32 6.44
CA GLU A 148 16.64 -14.66 7.13
C GLU A 148 16.85 -13.23 6.60
N THR A 149 16.86 -13.07 5.27
CA THR A 149 17.06 -11.76 4.65
C THR A 149 15.89 -10.81 4.93
N PHE A 150 14.65 -11.29 4.93
CA PHE A 150 13.50 -10.49 5.34
C PHE A 150 13.52 -10.14 6.82
N GLY A 151 14.04 -11.02 7.68
CA GLY A 151 14.31 -10.69 9.09
C GLY A 151 15.30 -9.52 9.21
N LYS A 152 16.40 -9.55 8.45
CA LYS A 152 17.39 -8.45 8.40
C LYS A 152 16.79 -7.15 7.83
N HIS A 153 15.93 -7.25 6.81
CA HIS A 153 15.14 -6.13 6.28
C HIS A 153 14.27 -5.50 7.38
N ASP A 154 13.49 -6.31 8.08
CA ASP A 154 12.62 -5.81 9.16
C ASP A 154 13.43 -5.15 10.29
N ASP A 155 14.59 -5.70 10.64
CA ASP A 155 15.51 -5.09 11.62
C ASP A 155 16.10 -3.77 11.09
N TYR A 156 16.48 -3.70 9.82
CA TYR A 156 16.93 -2.47 9.19
C TYR A 156 15.84 -1.38 9.21
N LEU A 157 14.60 -1.75 8.86
CA LEU A 157 13.44 -0.86 8.95
C LEU A 157 13.23 -0.34 10.37
N LYS A 158 13.45 -1.16 11.41
CA LYS A 158 13.39 -0.70 12.82
C LYS A 158 14.48 0.35 13.11
N GLU A 159 15.69 0.18 12.60
CA GLU A 159 16.77 1.15 12.82
C GLU A 159 16.49 2.50 12.13
N ILE A 160 16.06 2.49 10.86
CA ILE A 160 15.75 3.76 10.17
C ILE A 160 14.53 4.46 10.78
N LYS A 161 13.59 3.73 11.39
CA LYS A 161 12.47 4.34 12.14
C LYS A 161 12.95 5.16 13.34
N LYS A 162 14.04 4.75 14.01
CA LYS A 162 14.60 5.51 15.15
C LYS A 162 15.12 6.90 14.77
N THR A 163 15.34 7.16 13.48
CA THR A 163 15.71 8.51 12.99
C THR A 163 14.56 9.52 13.15
N GLY A 164 13.33 9.06 13.32
CA GLY A 164 12.13 9.91 13.44
C GLY A 164 11.58 10.42 12.10
N ASN A 165 12.23 10.09 10.97
CA ASN A 165 11.79 10.52 9.65
C ASN A 165 10.74 9.58 9.04
N VAL A 166 10.69 8.31 9.45
CA VAL A 166 9.68 7.35 8.98
C VAL A 166 8.34 7.64 9.68
N ILE A 167 7.30 7.89 8.89
CA ILE A 167 5.94 8.16 9.40
C ILE A 167 4.97 7.01 9.18
N GLU A 168 5.16 6.23 8.12
CA GLU A 168 4.31 5.09 7.79
C GLU A 168 5.19 3.97 7.24
N GLU A 169 4.89 2.75 7.64
CA GLU A 169 5.44 1.55 7.04
C GLU A 169 4.37 0.46 7.08
N GLY A 170 4.21 -0.28 5.99
CA GLY A 170 3.23 -1.35 5.94
C GLY A 170 3.44 -2.31 4.79
N THR A 171 2.72 -3.43 4.86
CA THR A 171 2.83 -4.54 3.93
C THR A 171 1.56 -4.68 3.09
N PHE A 172 1.71 -5.23 1.89
CA PHE A 172 0.61 -5.65 1.03
C PHE A 172 0.36 -7.17 1.09
N GLY A 173 0.89 -7.83 2.12
CA GLY A 173 0.90 -9.28 2.27
C GLY A 173 2.25 -9.90 1.89
N ASP A 174 2.33 -11.22 1.97
CA ASP A 174 3.62 -11.94 1.93
C ASP A 174 4.31 -11.89 0.57
N SER A 175 3.56 -11.67 -0.52
CA SER A 175 4.05 -11.75 -1.90
C SER A 175 4.06 -10.43 -2.65
N GLU A 176 3.49 -9.37 -2.10
CA GLU A 176 3.28 -8.09 -2.81
C GLU A 176 4.23 -7.00 -2.31
N GLY A 177 5.07 -7.30 -1.31
CA GLY A 177 6.01 -6.35 -0.72
C GLY A 177 5.32 -5.35 0.21
N GLY A 178 5.77 -4.10 0.20
CA GLY A 178 5.32 -3.10 1.15
C GLY A 178 5.73 -1.68 0.80
N ILE A 179 5.39 -0.73 1.66
CA ILE A 179 5.74 0.68 1.51
C ILE A 179 6.41 1.25 2.76
N LEU A 180 7.16 2.32 2.54
CA LEU A 180 7.71 3.18 3.56
C LEU A 180 7.48 4.64 3.15
N ILE A 181 6.97 5.46 4.06
CA ILE A 181 6.74 6.88 3.84
C ILE A 181 7.58 7.67 4.83
N MET A 182 8.31 8.65 4.31
CA MET A 182 9.29 9.41 5.08
C MET A 182 9.07 10.93 4.92
N LYS A 183 9.31 11.66 6.01
CA LYS A 183 9.39 13.12 6.04
C LYS A 183 10.66 13.57 5.31
N GLY A 184 10.51 14.57 4.44
CA GLY A 184 11.62 15.13 3.67
C GLY A 184 12.15 14.19 2.59
N LYS A 185 13.18 14.65 1.86
CA LYS A 185 13.79 13.87 0.78
C LYS A 185 14.65 12.75 1.35
N VAL A 186 14.39 11.52 0.91
CA VAL A 186 15.19 10.34 1.24
C VAL A 186 16.42 10.29 0.34
N GLN A 187 17.59 10.18 0.95
CA GLN A 187 18.83 9.85 0.23
C GLN A 187 18.74 8.40 -0.26
N PRO A 188 18.97 8.11 -1.56
CA PRO A 188 18.83 6.76 -2.12
C PRO A 188 19.56 5.69 -1.31
N GLU A 189 20.74 6.02 -0.79
CA GLU A 189 21.61 5.14 -0.02
C GLU A 189 20.94 4.62 1.25
N VAL A 190 20.00 5.37 1.83
CA VAL A 190 19.24 4.92 3.02
C VAL A 190 18.38 3.71 2.68
N ILE A 191 17.82 3.64 1.48
CA ILE A 191 16.98 2.50 1.09
C ILE A 191 17.82 1.42 0.40
N GLU A 192 18.82 1.81 -0.38
CA GLU A 192 19.72 0.88 -1.08
C GLU A 192 20.59 0.06 -0.12
N ASN A 193 20.82 0.54 1.10
CA ASN A 193 21.55 -0.22 2.13
C ASN A 193 20.71 -1.30 2.82
N ASP A 194 19.40 -1.37 2.54
CA ASP A 194 18.52 -2.41 3.04
C ASP A 194 19.02 -3.81 2.61
N PRO A 195 19.17 -4.77 3.54
CA PRO A 195 19.69 -6.10 3.22
C PRO A 195 18.93 -6.82 2.10
N ALA A 196 17.59 -6.74 2.07
CA ALA A 196 16.80 -7.39 1.04
C ALA A 196 16.92 -6.68 -0.32
N VAL A 197 17.16 -5.37 -0.32
CA VAL A 197 17.45 -4.61 -1.54
C VAL A 197 18.85 -4.93 -2.07
N ARG A 198 19.86 -4.96 -1.20
CA ARG A 198 21.26 -5.30 -1.56
C ARG A 198 21.39 -6.71 -2.12
N GLU A 199 20.68 -7.66 -1.54
CA GLU A 199 20.66 -9.05 -2.01
C GLU A 199 19.77 -9.22 -3.26
N GLY A 200 19.05 -8.17 -3.67
CA GLY A 200 18.20 -8.15 -4.86
C GLY A 200 16.91 -8.95 -4.71
N LEU A 201 16.49 -9.25 -3.48
CA LEU A 201 15.18 -9.82 -3.18
C LEU A 201 14.06 -8.79 -3.29
N LEU A 202 14.38 -7.52 -3.02
CA LEU A 202 13.47 -6.39 -3.18
C LEU A 202 14.04 -5.41 -4.20
N GLU A 203 13.19 -5.00 -5.15
CA GLU A 203 13.40 -3.81 -5.96
C GLU A 203 12.71 -2.62 -5.29
N ILE A 204 13.25 -1.42 -5.53
CA ILE A 204 12.73 -0.20 -4.94
C ILE A 204 12.20 0.74 -6.01
N TRP A 205 11.05 1.34 -5.73
CA TRP A 205 10.49 2.42 -6.51
C TRP A 205 10.25 3.62 -5.59
N VAL A 206 11.04 4.67 -5.79
CA VAL A 206 11.00 5.89 -4.98
C VAL A 206 10.30 7.00 -5.74
N LYS A 207 9.35 7.65 -5.09
CA LYS A 207 8.57 8.78 -5.60
C LYS A 207 8.39 9.84 -4.53
N GLU A 208 8.04 11.04 -4.97
CA GLU A 208 7.55 12.08 -4.09
C GLU A 208 6.02 12.10 -4.16
N LEU A 209 5.36 12.01 -3.00
CA LEU A 209 3.91 11.95 -2.84
C LEU A 209 3.40 13.28 -2.27
N TYR A 210 2.51 13.94 -3.00
CA TYR A 210 1.81 15.13 -2.53
C TYR A 210 0.47 14.74 -1.91
N VAL A 211 0.30 14.93 -0.61
CA VAL A 211 -0.89 14.46 0.14
C VAL A 211 -1.22 15.40 1.29
N ALA A 212 -2.44 15.31 1.82
CA ALA A 212 -2.83 16.06 3.00
C ALA A 212 -1.97 15.65 4.21
N LYS A 213 -1.43 16.65 4.92
CA LYS A 213 -0.67 16.44 6.15
C LYS A 213 -1.59 15.84 7.21
N GLY A 214 -1.12 14.79 7.87
CA GLY A 214 -1.89 13.98 8.82
C GLY A 214 -2.54 12.74 8.20
N SER A 215 -2.43 12.54 6.88
CA SER A 215 -2.99 11.35 6.22
C SER A 215 -2.40 10.03 6.73
N PHE A 216 -1.22 10.06 7.32
CA PHE A 216 -0.55 8.89 7.91
C PHE A 216 -0.53 8.93 9.45
N CYS A 217 -1.51 9.61 10.03
CA CYS A 217 -1.68 9.77 11.48
C CYS A 217 -0.46 10.36 12.20
N GLU A 218 0.45 11.00 11.45
CA GLU A 218 1.63 11.64 11.99
C GLU A 218 1.25 12.89 12.79
N LYS A 219 1.94 13.08 13.92
CA LYS A 219 1.80 14.26 14.78
C LYS A 219 2.65 15.42 14.29
#